data_AF-B7QML0-F1
#
_entry.id   AF-B7QML0-F1
#
_cell.length_a   1.000
_cell.length_b   1.000
_cell.length_c   1.000
_cell.angle_alpha   90.00
_cell.angle_beta   90.00
_cell.angle_gamma   90.00
#
_symmetry.space_group_name_H-M   'P 1'
#
loop_
_entity.id
_entity.type
_entity.pdbx_description
1 polymer ?
#
loop_
_entity_poly.entity_id
_entity_poly.type
_entity_poly.pdbx_seq_one_letter_code
_entity_poly.pdbx_strand_id
1 'polypeptide(L)' 'MSSWCGRIMGFCFAVFLALWGAALSKSDEGFNITVLHTNDIHSHFLQSNKRGGSCTEKDLNKSACYGGVARIITKV' A
#
# COMPACT_ATOMS: atom_id res chain seq x y z
N MET A 1 54.99 -0.13 28.20
CA MET A 1 54.31 -1.24 27.50
C MET A 1 52.80 -1.30 27.74
N SER A 2 52.27 -0.85 28.89
CA SER A 2 50.85 -0.99 29.28
C SER A 2 49.89 0.01 28.64
N SER A 3 50.32 1.24 28.37
CA SER A 3 49.47 2.30 27.79
C SER A 3 49.17 2.12 26.30
N TRP A 4 50.04 1.43 25.57
CA TRP A 4 49.86 1.11 24.15
C TRP A 4 48.81 0.01 23.94
N CYS A 5 48.81 -1.01 24.80
CA CYS A 5 47.83 -2.10 24.77
C CYS A 5 46.40 -1.59 25.04
N GLY A 6 46.21 -0.69 26.01
CA GLY A 6 44.91 -0.10 26.32
C GLY A 6 44.35 0.80 25.21
N ARG A 7 45.22 1.55 24.50
CA ARG A 7 44.81 2.39 23.36
C ARG A 7 44.38 1.56 22.15
N ILE A 8 45.09 0.47 21.87
CA ILE A 8 44.73 -0.46 20.78
C ILE A 8 43.41 -1.17 21.10
N MET A 9 43.24 -1.65 22.34
CA MET A 9 42.00 -2.31 22.78
C MET A 9 40.80 -1.36 22.69
N GLY A 10 40.95 -0.10 23.13
CA GLY A 10 39.89 0.92 23.03
C GLY A 10 39.54 1.27 21.58
N PHE A 11 40.53 1.32 20.69
CA PHE A 11 40.31 1.58 19.27
C PHE A 11 39.57 0.41 18.59
N CYS A 12 39.97 -0.83 18.87
CA CYS A 12 39.29 -2.03 18.36
C CYS A 12 37.82 -2.10 18.84
N PHE A 13 37.56 -1.75 20.10
CA PHE A 13 36.20 -1.75 20.65
C PHE A 13 35.32 -0.68 20.01
N ALA A 14 35.86 0.52 19.77
CA ALA A 14 35.16 1.59 19.06
C ALA A 14 34.85 1.23 17.60
N VAL A 15 35.80 0.57 16.91
CA VAL A 15 35.57 0.07 15.54
C VAL A 15 34.50 -1.02 15.53
N PHE A 16 34.51 -1.94 16.50
CA PHE A 16 33.47 -2.97 16.62
C PHE A 16 32.07 -2.39 16.85
N LEU A 17 31.95 -1.39 17.73
CA LEU A 17 30.70 -0.68 17.99
C LEU A 17 30.18 0.07 16.74
N ALA A 18 31.07 0.72 16.00
CA ALA A 18 30.72 1.42 14.76
C ALA A 18 30.23 0.45 13.67
N LEU A 19 30.91 -0.69 13.51
CA LEU A 19 30.51 -1.72 12.55
C LEU A 19 29.18 -2.40 12.93
N TRP A 20 28.92 -2.61 14.22
CA TRP A 20 27.65 -3.16 14.70
C TRP A 20 26.49 -2.15 14.49
N GLY A 21 26.71 -0.88 14.80
CA GLY A 21 25.70 0.17 14.62
C GLY A 21 25.28 0.38 13.17
N ALA A 22 26.21 0.25 12.22
CA ALA A 22 25.95 0.36 10.79
C ALA A 22 25.06 -0.79 10.25
N ALA A 23 25.13 -1.98 10.86
CA ALA A 23 24.32 -3.13 10.44
C ALA A 23 22.84 -3.03 10.84
N LEU A 24 22.49 -2.12 11.76
CA LEU A 24 21.12 -1.96 12.27
C LEU A 24 20.30 -0.92 11.50
N SER A 25 20.94 -0.15 10.60
CA SER A 25 20.25 0.86 9.79
C SER A 25 19.73 0.24 8.49
N LYS A 26 18.62 -0.47 8.59
CA LYS A 26 17.81 -0.83 7.42
C LYS A 26 16.38 -0.40 7.68
N SER A 27 15.98 0.71 7.07
CA SER A 27 14.57 1.09 6.98
C SER A 27 13.87 0.09 6.06
N ASP A 28 13.05 -0.78 6.64
CA ASP A 28 12.13 -1.61 5.89
C ASP A 28 11.01 -0.69 5.39
N GLU A 29 11.19 -0.12 4.19
CA GLU A 29 10.08 0.41 3.40
C GLU A 29 9.24 -0.82 3.03
N GLY A 30 8.35 -1.22 3.94
CA GLY A 30 7.54 -2.43 3.82
C GLY A 30 6.80 -2.48 2.48
N PHE A 31 6.54 -3.69 1.98
CA PHE A 31 5.90 -3.89 0.68
C PHE A 31 4.48 -3.29 0.67
N ASN A 32 4.27 -2.29 -0.19
CA ASN A 32 2.96 -1.65 -0.36
C ASN A 32 2.20 -2.28 -1.53
N ILE A 33 1.04 -2.86 -1.23
CA ILE A 33 0.16 -3.49 -2.21
C ILE A 33 -1.23 -2.82 -2.21
N THR A 34 -1.70 -2.45 -3.40
CA THR A 34 -3.07 -1.96 -3.61
C THR A 34 -3.86 -3.04 -4.37
N VAL A 35 -4.78 -3.70 -3.67
CA VAL A 35 -5.63 -4.74 -4.26
C VAL A 35 -7.00 -4.14 -4.56
N LEU A 36 -7.39 -4.14 -5.83
CA LEU A 36 -8.74 -3.84 -6.27
C LEU A 36 -9.43 -5.15 -6.66
N HIS A 37 -10.64 -5.38 -6.15
CA HIS A 37 -11.42 -6.56 -6.50
C HIS A 37 -12.89 -6.20 -6.66
N THR A 38 -13.57 -6.94 -7.54
CA THR A 38 -15.03 -6.92 -7.68
C THR A 38 -15.53 -8.35 -7.53
N ASN A 39 -16.68 -8.54 -6.91
CA ASN A 39 -17.33 -9.83 -6.82
C ASN A 39 -18.80 -9.67 -7.22
N ASP A 40 -19.41 -10.75 -7.72
CA ASP A 40 -20.85 -10.83 -8.04
C ASP A 40 -21.39 -9.69 -8.91
N ILE A 41 -20.63 -9.23 -9.91
CA ILE A 41 -21.11 -8.21 -10.87
C ILE A 41 -22.36 -8.66 -11.62
N HIS A 42 -22.59 -9.98 -11.73
CA HIS A 42 -23.83 -10.56 -12.25
C HIS A 42 -24.31 -9.92 -13.57
N SER A 43 -23.39 -9.71 -14.51
CA SER A 43 -23.67 -9.11 -15.82
C SER A 43 -24.21 -7.66 -15.78
N HIS A 44 -23.98 -6.91 -14.70
CA HIS A 44 -24.24 -5.46 -14.65
C HIS A 44 -23.18 -4.67 -15.45
N PHE A 45 -23.24 -4.82 -16.78
CA PHE A 45 -22.39 -4.07 -17.72
C PHE A 45 -22.74 -2.58 -17.72
N LEU A 46 -24.04 -2.27 -17.75
CA LEU A 46 -24.57 -0.92 -17.62
C LEU A 46 -24.76 -0.55 -16.14
N GLN A 47 -24.95 0.74 -15.90
CA GLN A 47 -25.29 1.24 -14.56
C GLN A 47 -26.66 0.73 -14.09
N SER A 48 -26.76 0.54 -12.78
CA SER A 48 -27.95 0.02 -12.10
C SER A 48 -28.53 1.05 -11.16
N ASN A 49 -29.82 0.93 -10.82
CA ASN A 49 -30.40 1.69 -9.72
C ASN A 49 -29.92 1.15 -8.36
N LYS A 50 -30.31 1.81 -7.26
CA LYS A 50 -29.92 1.42 -5.89
C LYS A 50 -30.23 -0.05 -5.53
N ARG A 51 -31.21 -0.67 -6.18
CA ARG A 51 -31.64 -2.05 -5.91
C ARG A 51 -31.00 -3.08 -6.84
N GLY A 52 -30.01 -2.68 -7.66
CA GLY A 52 -29.41 -3.56 -8.66
C GLY A 52 -30.30 -3.80 -9.88
N GLY A 53 -31.44 -3.12 -10.00
CA GLY A 53 -32.26 -3.20 -11.21
C GLY A 53 -31.75 -2.26 -12.31
N SER A 54 -32.39 -2.30 -13.47
CA SER A 54 -32.12 -1.36 -14.55
C SER A 54 -32.26 0.09 -14.07
N CYS A 55 -31.28 0.93 -14.42
CA CYS A 55 -31.34 2.36 -14.22
C CYS A 55 -32.36 2.98 -15.18
N THR A 56 -33.40 3.63 -14.63
CA THR A 56 -34.45 4.28 -15.43
C THR A 56 -34.14 5.75 -15.69
N GLU A 57 -34.85 6.40 -16.61
CA GLU A 57 -34.74 7.86 -16.82
C GLU A 57 -35.03 8.68 -15.55
N LYS A 58 -35.94 8.20 -14.70
CA LYS A 58 -36.23 8.84 -13.41
C LYS A 58 -35.03 8.76 -12.47
N ASP A 59 -34.29 7.65 -12.50
CA ASP A 59 -33.09 7.48 -11.70
C ASP A 59 -31.94 8.33 -12.26
N LEU A 60 -31.79 8.39 -13.59
CA LEU A 60 -30.85 9.27 -14.28
C LEU A 60 -31.05 10.74 -13.89
N ASN A 61 -32.28 11.24 -13.99
CA ASN A 61 -32.62 12.64 -13.67
C ASN A 61 -32.38 12.98 -12.19
N LYS A 62 -32.39 11.96 -11.32
CA LYS A 62 -32.08 12.10 -9.89
C LYS A 62 -30.63 11.79 -9.55
N SER A 63 -29.77 11.53 -10.54
CA SER A 63 -28.39 11.07 -10.34
C SER A 63 -28.29 9.82 -9.43
N ALA A 64 -29.29 8.94 -9.52
CA ALA A 64 -29.46 7.75 -8.67
C ALA A 64 -29.09 6.44 -9.39
N CYS A 65 -28.13 6.50 -10.31
CA CYS A 65 -27.59 5.33 -11.00
C CYS A 65 -26.12 5.12 -10.65
N TYR A 66 -25.76 3.85 -10.47
CA TYR A 66 -24.53 3.43 -9.81
C TYR A 66 -23.84 2.32 -10.61
N GLY A 67 -22.53 2.21 -10.44
CA GLY A 67 -21.74 1.15 -11.05
C GLY A 67 -21.77 1.17 -12.58
N GLY A 68 -21.78 -0.02 -13.17
CA GLY A 68 -21.54 -0.22 -14.60
C GLY A 68 -20.05 -0.18 -14.93
N VAL A 69 -19.67 -0.93 -15.95
CA VAL A 69 -18.27 -1.14 -16.34
C VAL A 69 -17.58 0.18 -16.68
N ALA A 70 -18.28 1.11 -17.36
CA ALA A 70 -17.72 2.42 -17.71
C ALA A 70 -17.25 3.23 -16.48
N ARG A 71 -18.05 3.25 -15.40
CA ARG A 71 -17.69 3.98 -14.17
C ARG A 71 -16.64 3.24 -13.36
N ILE A 72 -16.70 1.91 -13.32
CA ILE A 72 -15.70 1.08 -12.64
C ILE A 72 -14.32 1.34 -13.28
N ILE A 73 -14.23 1.28 -14.62
CA ILE A 73 -12.98 1.55 -15.36
C ILE A 73 -12.48 2.99 -15.15
N THR A 74 -13.37 3.96 -14.93
CA THR A 74 -12.94 5.34 -14.64
C THR A 74 -12.32 5.48 -13.25
N LYS A 75 -12.69 4.60 -12.31
CA LYS A 75 -12.23 4.66 -10.91
C LYS A 75 -10.97 3.83 -10.66
N VAL A 76 -10.87 2.68 -11.36
CA VAL A 76 -9.68 1.82 -11.41
C VAL A 76 -8.55 2.58 -12.09
#